data_AF-A0A3P6EWJ9-F1
#
_entry.id   AF-A0A3P6EWJ9-F1
#
_cell.length_a   1.000
_cell.length_b   1.000
_cell.length_c   1.000
_cell.angle_alpha   90.00
_cell.angle_beta   90.00
_cell.angle_gamma   90.00
#
_symmetry.space_group_name_H-M   'P 1'
#
loop_
_entity.id
_entity.type
_entity.pdbx_description
1 polymer ?
#
loop_
_entity_poly.entity_id
_entity_poly.type
_entity_poly.pdbx_seq_one_letter_code
_entity_poly.pdbx_strand_id
1 'polypeptide(L)'
;MFNVNSLDYTGVLDLSIVSLKRWDGVTDEEALEAFKRVSRLEGIIPALETSHALAHLEKLCPTLPDGARVVLNFSGRGDKDVQTAIKNLEV
;
A
#
# COMPACT_ATOMS: atom_id res chain seq x y z
N MET A 1 -1.08 5.99 -19.02
CA MET A 1 -0.21 5.42 -17.98
C MET A 1 -0.25 6.41 -16.83
N PHE A 2 -1.18 6.20 -15.91
CA PHE A 2 -1.33 7.05 -14.73
C PHE A 2 -0.17 6.73 -13.80
N ASN A 3 0.54 7.74 -13.32
CA ASN A 3 1.57 7.59 -12.30
C ASN A 3 1.06 8.34 -11.09
N VAL A 4 0.48 7.62 -10.13
CA VAL A 4 0.06 8.18 -8.83
C VAL A 4 1.15 8.02 -7.76
N ASN A 5 2.35 7.57 -8.14
CA ASN A 5 3.35 7.03 -7.23
C ASN A 5 4.55 7.96 -7.03
N SER A 6 4.78 8.31 -5.78
CA SER A 6 6.06 8.71 -5.19
C SER A 6 6.99 7.52 -4.90
N LEU A 7 6.58 6.29 -5.26
CA LEU A 7 7.43 5.09 -5.34
C LEU A 7 8.07 4.93 -6.73
N ASP A 8 8.35 6.04 -7.40
CA ASP A 8 8.94 6.11 -8.74
C ASP A 8 10.47 6.01 -8.74
N TYR A 9 11.07 5.79 -7.56
CA TYR A 9 12.50 5.60 -7.41
C TYR A 9 12.92 4.21 -7.91
N THR A 10 13.87 4.16 -8.85
CA THR A 10 14.36 2.91 -9.46
C THR A 10 15.31 2.12 -8.56
N GLY A 11 15.81 2.73 -7.48
CA GLY A 11 16.73 2.11 -6.54
C GLY A 11 16.01 1.49 -5.34
N VAL A 12 16.51 0.33 -4.89
CA VAL A 12 16.23 -0.21 -3.56
C VAL A 12 17.53 -0.23 -2.76
N LEU A 13 17.46 0.05 -1.45
CA LEU A 13 18.63 -0.09 -0.59
C LEU A 13 19.13 -1.55 -0.66
N ASP A 14 20.43 -1.73 -0.91
CA ASP A 14 21.07 -3.04 -0.85
C ASP A 14 21.03 -3.55 0.59
N LEU A 15 20.15 -4.52 0.80
CA LEU A 15 19.92 -5.18 2.06
C LEU A 15 20.38 -6.64 1.99
N SER A 16 21.41 -6.94 1.19
CA SER A 16 22.02 -8.27 1.06
C SER A 16 22.46 -8.90 2.41
N ILE A 17 22.68 -8.07 3.44
CA ILE A 17 22.93 -8.52 4.81
C ILE A 17 21.69 -9.10 5.52
N VAL A 18 20.48 -8.87 5.00
CA VAL A 18 19.21 -9.40 5.49
C VAL A 18 18.71 -10.46 4.51
N SER A 19 18.91 -11.72 4.86
CA SER A 19 18.59 -12.88 4.02
C SER A 19 17.10 -13.26 3.96
N LEU A 20 16.24 -12.62 4.75
CA LEU A 20 14.79 -12.89 4.81
C LEU A 20 13.98 -11.69 4.29
N LYS A 21 14.01 -11.49 2.97
CA LYS A 21 13.21 -10.45 2.30
C LYS A 21 12.45 -11.02 1.11
N ARG A 22 11.22 -10.54 0.92
CA ARG A 22 10.40 -10.77 -0.28
C ARG A 22 9.91 -9.44 -0.81
N TRP A 23 9.76 -9.38 -2.12
CA TRP A 23 9.28 -8.21 -2.84
C TRP A 23 8.12 -8.66 -3.70
N ASP A 24 7.01 -7.96 -3.58
CA ASP A 24 5.79 -8.28 -4.30
C ASP A 24 5.24 -7.00 -4.94
N GLY A 25 4.74 -7.12 -6.16
CA GLY A 25 4.17 -6.02 -6.93
C GLY A 25 2.67 -5.87 -6.67
N VAL A 26 2.21 -4.63 -6.73
CA VAL A 26 0.80 -4.22 -6.61
C VAL A 26 0.56 -3.15 -7.66
N THR A 27 -0.62 -3.14 -8.29
CA THR A 27 -0.98 -2.10 -9.26
C THR A 27 -1.58 -0.87 -8.57
N ASP A 28 -1.51 0.27 -9.24
CA ASP A 28 -2.07 1.53 -8.73
C ASP A 28 -3.58 1.41 -8.45
N GLU A 29 -4.33 0.65 -9.26
CA GLU A 29 -5.75 0.41 -9.04
C GLU A 29 -6.00 -0.38 -7.75
N GLU A 30 -5.20 -1.42 -7.49
CA GLU A 30 -5.28 -2.19 -6.24
C GLU A 30 -4.97 -1.31 -5.03
N ALA A 31 -3.96 -0.44 -5.14
CA ALA A 31 -3.60 0.51 -4.10
C ALA A 31 -4.73 1.53 -3.83
N LEU A 32 -5.39 2.05 -4.87
CA LEU A 32 -6.51 2.98 -4.74
C LEU A 32 -7.73 2.33 -4.06
N GLU A 33 -8.04 1.08 -4.41
CA GLU A 33 -9.12 0.35 -3.75
C GLU A 33 -8.81 0.06 -2.28
N ALA A 34 -7.55 -0.29 -1.95
CA ALA A 34 -7.12 -0.46 -0.56
C ALA A 34 -7.18 0.87 0.22
N PHE A 35 -6.76 1.98 -0.38
CA PHE A 35 -6.90 3.33 0.19
C PHE A 35 -8.35 3.64 0.56
N LYS A 36 -9.27 3.42 -0.38
CA LYS A 36 -10.71 3.65 -0.21
C LYS A 36 -11.29 2.77 0.90
N ARG A 37 -10.88 1.50 0.95
CA ARG A 37 -11.36 0.53 1.93
C ARG A 37 -10.94 0.91 3.34
N VAL A 38 -9.65 1.15 3.57
CA VAL A 38 -9.15 1.53 4.90
C VAL A 38 -9.74 2.85 5.36
N SER A 39 -9.88 3.83 4.46
CA SER A 39 -10.55 5.09 4.76
C SER A 39 -12.01 4.91 5.20
N ARG A 40 -12.73 3.94 4.62
CA ARG A 40 -14.13 3.65 4.97
C ARG A 40 -14.27 2.80 6.24
N LEU A 41 -13.39 1.83 6.45
CA LEU A 41 -13.50 0.89 7.57
C LEU A 41 -12.90 1.44 8.86
N GLU A 42 -11.70 2.02 8.77
CA GLU A 42 -10.92 2.44 9.95
C GLU A 42 -10.94 3.96 10.15
N GLY A 43 -11.45 4.74 9.19
CA GLY A 43 -11.42 6.21 9.23
C GLY A 43 -10.02 6.81 9.10
N ILE A 44 -9.03 6.00 8.72
CA ILE A 44 -7.65 6.41 8.51
C ILE A 44 -7.45 6.68 7.02
N ILE A 45 -6.86 7.82 6.68
CA ILE A 45 -6.49 8.17 5.30
C ILE A 45 -5.00 7.85 5.10
N PRO A 46 -4.67 6.64 4.59
CA PRO A 46 -3.27 6.26 4.39
C PRO A 46 -2.63 7.05 3.24
N ALA A 47 -1.31 7.21 3.24
CA ALA A 47 -0.61 7.67 2.05
C ALA A 47 -0.76 6.65 0.90
N LEU A 48 -0.64 7.09 -0.37
CA LEU A 48 -0.77 6.19 -1.52
C LEU A 48 0.31 5.10 -1.51
N GLU A 49 1.51 5.40 -1.05
CA GLU A 49 2.61 4.44 -0.89
C GLU A 49 2.30 3.40 0.20
N THR A 50 1.68 3.82 1.31
CA THR A 50 1.20 2.89 2.35
C THR A 50 0.08 2.01 1.80
N SER A 51 -0.75 2.54 0.90
CA SER A 51 -1.87 1.82 0.30
C SER A 51 -1.43 0.65 -0.60
N HIS A 52 -0.24 0.72 -1.19
CA HIS A 52 0.37 -0.42 -1.90
C HIS A 52 0.61 -1.60 -0.97
N ALA A 53 1.13 -1.34 0.24
CA ALA A 53 1.36 -2.40 1.22
C ALA A 53 0.04 -2.97 1.77
N LEU A 54 -0.99 -2.13 1.94
CA LEU A 54 -2.33 -2.56 2.32
C LEU A 54 -2.98 -3.46 1.26
N ALA A 55 -2.86 -3.11 -0.01
CA ALA A 55 -3.35 -3.94 -1.11
C ALA A 55 -2.63 -5.28 -1.19
N HIS A 56 -1.32 -5.31 -0.93
CA HIS A 56 -0.59 -6.58 -0.84
C HIS A 56 -1.07 -7.44 0.35
N LEU A 57 -1.41 -6.81 1.47
CA LEU A 57 -1.89 -7.51 2.66
C LEU A 57 -3.15 -8.35 2.38
N GLU A 58 -4.02 -7.89 1.48
CA GLU A 58 -5.21 -8.64 1.07
C GLU A 58 -4.87 -9.96 0.35
N LYS A 59 -3.73 -10.00 -0.35
CA LYS A 59 -3.21 -11.20 -1.01
C LYS A 59 -2.47 -12.09 -0.02
N LEU A 60 -1.76 -11.49 0.94
CA LEU A 60 -0.91 -12.19 1.90
C LEU A 60 -1.73 -12.85 3.02
N CYS A 61 -2.67 -12.13 3.63
CA CYS A 61 -3.43 -12.61 4.79
C CYS A 61 -4.11 -13.98 4.61
N PRO A 62 -4.75 -14.30 3.46
CA PRO A 62 -5.34 -15.62 3.22
C PRO A 62 -4.32 -16.78 3.19
N THR A 63 -3.04 -16.48 3.00
CA THR A 63 -1.96 -17.49 2.97
C THR A 63 -1.33 -17.72 4.35
N LEU A 64 -1.65 -16.87 5.32
CA LEU A 64 -1.11 -16.97 6.67
C LEU A 64 -1.96 -17.94 7.50
N PRO A 65 -1.35 -18.65 8.47
CA PRO A 65 -2.10 -19.49 9.40
C PRO A 65 -3.05 -18.66 10.26
N ASP A 66 -4.18 -19.27 10.64
CA ASP A 66 -5.19 -18.62 11.48
C ASP A 66 -4.58 -18.05 12.77
N GLY A 67 -4.93 -16.80 13.09
CA GLY A 67 -4.40 -16.09 14.26
C GLY A 67 -3.01 -15.47 14.07
N ALA A 68 -2.44 -15.51 12.86
CA ALA A 68 -1.23 -14.77 12.55
C ALA A 68 -1.40 -13.26 12.80
N ARG A 69 -0.36 -12.64 13.36
CA ARG A 69 -0.31 -11.19 13.60
C ARG A 69 0.60 -10.54 12.57
N VAL A 70 0.08 -9.56 11.84
CA VAL A 70 0.85 -8.78 10.86
C VAL A 70 1.09 -7.38 11.39
N VAL A 71 2.34 -6.93 11.34
CA VAL A 71 2.72 -5.55 11.63
C VAL A 71 2.97 -4.84 10.31
N LEU A 72 2.24 -3.75 10.09
CA LEU A 72 2.38 -2.93 8.89
C LEU A 72 2.94 -1.56 9.27
N ASN A 73 3.91 -1.08 8.48
CA ASN A 73 4.43 0.27 8.63
C ASN A 73 3.57 1.28 7.87
N PHE A 74 3.05 2.28 8.58
CA PHE A 74 2.37 3.43 7.98
C PHE A 74 3.41 4.53 7.74
N SER A 75 3.90 4.63 6.51
CA SER A 75 4.96 5.58 6.15
C SER A 75 4.52 7.04 6.22
N GLY A 76 3.22 7.32 6.08
CA GLY A 76 2.69 8.68 6.11
C GLY A 76 1.17 8.75 6.11
N ARG A 77 0.66 9.98 6.20
CA ARG A 77 -0.78 10.30 6.07
C ARG A 77 -1.08 10.80 4.66
N GLY A 78 -2.23 10.41 4.12
CA GLY A 78 -2.65 10.76 2.77
C GLY A 78 -3.30 12.14 2.63
N ASP A 79 -3.18 13.04 3.62
CA ASP A 79 -3.83 14.36 3.62
C ASP A 79 -3.57 15.17 2.33
N LYS A 80 -2.38 15.04 1.74
CA LYS A 80 -1.99 15.72 0.49
C LYS A 80 -2.43 14.95 -0.76
N ASP A 81 -2.57 13.64 -0.64
CA ASP A 81 -2.84 12.73 -1.75
C ASP A 81 -4.33 12.51 -1.99
N VAL A 82 -5.19 12.98 -1.08
CA VAL A 82 -6.65 12.89 -1.21
C VAL A 82 -7.14 13.46 -2.55
N GLN A 83 -6.58 14.57 -3.02
CA GLN A 83 -6.99 15.15 -4.32
C GLN A 83 -6.62 14.25 -5.51
N THR A 84 -5.49 13.55 -5.43
CA THR A 84 -5.03 12.62 -6.46
C THR A 84 -5.84 11.33 -6.41
N ALA A 85 -6.12 10.81 -5.20
CA ALA A 85 -6.97 9.64 -5.02
C ALA A 85 -8.40 9.91 -5.55
N ILE A 86 -9.02 11.04 -5.18
CA ILE A 86 -10.38 11.39 -5.61
C ILE A 86 -10.49 11.54 -7.14
N LYS A 87 -9.45 12.05 -7.83
CA LYS A 87 -9.48 12.16 -9.30
C LYS A 87 -9.50 10.81 -10.01
N ASN A 88 -8.96 9.77 -9.39
CA ASN A 88 -8.82 8.43 -9.97
C ASN A 88 -9.84 7.43 -9.39
N LEU A 89 -10.50 7.78 -8.28
CA LEU A 89 -11.65 7.07 -7.75
C LEU A 89 -12.89 7.60 -8.47
N GLU A 90 -13.36 6.90 -9.50
CA GLU A 90 -14.71 7.10 -10.01
C GLU A 90 -15.69 6.74 -8.88
N VAL A 91 -16.35 7.77 -8.33
CA VAL A 91 -17.36 7.65 -7.27
C VAL A 91 -18.74 7.50 -7.89
#